data_AF-A0A849QRU0-F1
#
_entry.id   AF-A0A849QRU0-F1
#
_cell.length_a   1.000
_cell.length_b   1.000
_cell.length_c   1.000
_cell.angle_alpha   90.00
_cell.angle_beta   90.00
_cell.angle_gamma   90.00
#
_symmetry.space_group_name_H-M   'P 1'
#
loop_
_entity.id
_entity.type
_entity.pdbx_description
1 polymer ?
#
loop_
_entity_poly.entity_id
_entity_poly.type
_entity_poly.pdbx_seq_one_letter_code
_entity_poly.pdbx_strand_id
1 'polypeptide(L)' 'MDIRYPVDSKYSFHWQLKDEIIRIDTAPHHHKVSTYPRHMHMGTEENVVDDSVTRAGNTIEENVMSVLEFVRNKIKM' A
#
# COMPACT_ATOMS: atom_id res chain seq x y z
N MET A 1 -4.20 10.76 -4.58
CA MET A 1 -3.33 9.96 -3.71
C MET A 1 -3.50 10.51 -2.33
N ASP A 2 -3.87 9.64 -1.39
CA ASP A 2 -4.03 9.95 0.02
C ASP A 2 -2.97 9.19 0.81
N ILE A 3 -2.36 9.87 1.77
CA ILE A 3 -1.34 9.31 2.66
C ILE A 3 -1.78 9.58 4.09
N ARG A 4 -1.91 8.52 4.89
CA ARG A 4 -2.14 8.63 6.33
C ARG A 4 -1.05 7.84 7.03
N TYR A 5 -0.40 8.49 7.98
CA TYR A 5 0.77 7.93 8.63
C TYR A 5 0.82 8.39 10.09
N PRO A 6 -0.07 7.90 10.97
CA PRO A 6 -0.10 8.32 12.37
C PRO A 6 1.18 7.97 13.14
N VAL A 7 1.82 6.83 12.85
CA VAL A 7 3.10 6.38 13.45
C VAL A 7 3.81 5.41 12.50
N ASP A 8 5.13 5.21 12.67
CA ASP A 8 6.01 4.32 11.89
C ASP A 8 5.40 2.96 11.52
N SER A 9 4.67 2.33 12.45
CA SER A 9 4.07 1.01 12.25
C SER A 9 2.63 1.03 11.75
N LYS A 10 2.01 2.21 11.62
CA LYS A 10 0.60 2.36 11.22
C LYS A 10 0.48 3.40 10.11
N TYR A 11 0.16 2.91 8.93
CA TYR A 11 -0.01 3.74 7.75
C TYR A 11 -1.01 3.17 6.77
N SER A 12 -1.51 4.07 5.93
CA SER A 12 -2.29 3.74 4.75
C SER A 12 -1.88 4.64 3.58
N PHE A 13 -1.69 4.03 2.41
CA PHE A 13 -1.53 4.71 1.14
C PHE A 13 -2.71 4.36 0.26
N HIS A 14 -3.35 5.35 -0.39
CA HIS A 14 -4.45 5.10 -1.32
C HIS A 14 -4.25 5.93 -2.58
N TRP A 15 -4.03 5.23 -3.68
CA TRP A 15 -4.10 5.78 -5.02
C TRP A 15 -5.30 5.21 -5.77
N GLN A 16 -5.97 6.06 -6.54
CA GLN A 16 -7.07 5.65 -7.39
C GLN A 16 -7.05 6.45 -8.68
N LEU A 17 -7.29 5.76 -9.79
CA LEU A 17 -7.51 6.35 -11.10
C LEU A 17 -8.71 5.66 -11.75
N LYS A 18 -9.80 6.40 -11.94
CA LYS A 18 -11.10 5.85 -12.34
C LYS A 18 -11.51 4.72 -11.38
N ASP A 19 -11.72 3.52 -11.88
CA ASP A 19 -12.16 2.35 -11.11
C ASP A 19 -11.00 1.50 -10.58
N GLU A 20 -9.75 1.87 -10.92
CA GLU A 20 -8.58 1.12 -10.48
C GLU A 20 -8.02 1.70 -9.17
N ILE A 21 -7.89 0.85 -8.16
CA ILE A 21 -7.31 1.22 -6.87
C ILE A 21 -5.96 0.56 -6.63
N ILE A 22 -5.10 1.26 -5.89
CA ILE A 22 -4.00 0.68 -5.14
C ILE A 22 -4.14 1.22 -3.73
N ARG A 23 -4.37 0.33 -2.76
CA ARG A 23 -4.37 0.70 -1.35
C ARG A 23 -3.44 -0.20 -0.57
N ILE A 24 -2.57 0.38 0.24
CA ILE A 24 -1.73 -0.35 1.20
C ILE A 24 -2.18 0.09 2.58
N ASP A 25 -2.42 -0.86 3.47
CA ASP A 25 -2.85 -0.59 4.85
C ASP A 25 -2.15 -1.56 5.82
N THR A 26 -2.05 -1.13 7.06
CA THR A 26 -1.49 -1.86 8.21
C THR A 26 -2.57 -2.28 9.22
N ALA A 27 -3.85 -2.02 8.92
CA ALA A 27 -4.97 -2.51 9.71
C ALA A 27 -4.98 -4.05 9.74
N PRO A 28 -5.09 -4.68 10.93
CA PRO A 28 -4.87 -6.12 11.10
C PRO A 28 -6.09 -6.96 10.68
N HIS A 29 -6.65 -6.74 9.49
CA HIS A 29 -7.86 -7.42 9.01
C HIS A 29 -7.57 -8.70 8.19
N HIS A 30 -6.40 -8.76 7.54
CA HIS A 30 -6.09 -9.80 6.55
C HIS A 30 -4.97 -10.74 7.02
N HIS A 31 -5.27 -11.64 7.96
CA HIS A 31 -4.28 -12.56 8.56
C HIS A 31 -3.63 -13.58 7.60
N LYS A 32 -4.14 -13.69 6.37
CA LYS A 32 -3.69 -14.70 5.39
C LYS A 32 -2.55 -14.22 4.49
N VAL A 33 -2.26 -12.92 4.44
CA VAL A 33 -1.13 -12.38 3.69
C VAL A 33 0.18 -12.59 4.44
N SER A 34 1.27 -12.86 3.73
CA SER A 34 2.58 -13.12 4.32
C SER A 34 3.18 -11.87 4.97
N THR A 35 2.72 -10.68 4.55
CA THR A 35 3.20 -9.38 5.02
C THR A 35 2.42 -8.82 6.20
N TYR A 36 1.53 -9.61 6.79
CA TYR A 36 0.66 -9.22 7.89
C TYR A 36 1.41 -8.41 8.98
N PRO A 37 0.86 -7.27 9.46
CA PRO A 37 -0.48 -6.74 9.15
C PRO A 37 -0.56 -5.92 7.86
N ARG A 38 0.58 -5.73 7.17
CA ARG A 38 0.61 -5.01 5.90
C ARG A 38 -0.07 -5.83 4.81
N HIS A 39 -0.97 -5.20 4.08
CA HIS A 39 -1.64 -5.81 2.95
C HIS A 39 -1.90 -4.76 1.87
N MET A 40 -2.09 -5.22 0.64
CA MET A 40 -2.35 -4.36 -0.50
C MET A 40 -3.65 -4.78 -1.20
N HIS A 41 -4.57 -3.83 -1.39
CA HIS A 41 -5.70 -3.95 -2.31
C HIS A 41 -5.24 -3.52 -3.71
N MET A 42 -5.37 -4.40 -4.70
CA MET A 42 -4.86 -4.19 -6.05
C MET A 42 -5.96 -4.30 -7.10
N GLY A 43 -6.26 -3.21 -7.79
CA GLY A 43 -7.31 -3.15 -8.80
C GLY A 43 -8.70 -2.94 -8.20
N THR A 44 -9.09 -3.75 -7.20
CA THR A 44 -10.36 -3.63 -6.47
C THR A 44 -10.14 -3.77 -4.95
N GLU A 45 -11.13 -3.38 -4.15
CA GLU A 45 -11.09 -3.49 -2.68
C GLU A 45 -11.04 -4.97 -2.22
N GLU A 46 -11.62 -5.89 -2.99
CA GLU A 46 -11.70 -7.31 -2.63
C GLU A 46 -10.41 -8.07 -2.98
N ASN A 47 -9.61 -7.55 -3.91
CA ASN A 47 -8.38 -8.20 -4.34
C ASN A 47 -7.20 -7.85 -3.42
N VAL A 48 -7.12 -8.57 -2.31
CA VAL A 48 -6.08 -8.41 -1.29
C VAL A 48 -4.89 -9.32 -1.57
N VAL A 49 -3.71 -8.74 -1.70
CA VAL A 49 -2.43 -9.41 -1.93
C VAL A 49 -1.38 -9.00 -0.91
N ASP A 50 -0.26 -9.72 -0.89
CA ASP A 50 0.92 -9.36 -0.09
C ASP A 50 1.39 -7.95 -0.48
N ASP A 51 1.74 -7.15 0.52
CA ASP A 51 2.35 -5.84 0.31
C ASP A 51 3.80 -6.00 -0.15
N SER A 52 3.98 -6.01 -1.46
CA SER A 52 5.30 -6.08 -2.10
C SER A 52 6.00 -4.72 -2.21
N VAL A 53 5.37 -3.64 -1.74
CA VAL A 53 5.82 -2.26 -2.01
C VAL A 53 6.44 -1.63 -0.77
N THR A 54 5.85 -1.81 0.41
CA THR A 54 6.34 -1.22 1.66
C THR A 54 7.00 -2.24 2.60
N ARG A 55 7.84 -1.75 3.52
CA ARG A 55 8.54 -2.57 4.51
C ARG A 55 8.39 -1.97 5.91
N ALA A 56 8.23 -2.82 6.91
CA ALA A 56 8.10 -2.39 8.32
C ALA A 56 9.38 -1.74 8.88
N GLY A 57 10.56 -2.06 8.33
CA GLY A 57 11.82 -1.48 8.75
C GLY A 57 12.21 -0.19 8.03
N ASN A 58 11.43 0.25 7.04
CA ASN A 58 11.71 1.45 6.28
C ASN A 58 11.24 2.71 7.04
N THR A 59 11.86 3.85 6.75
CA THR A 59 11.32 5.15 7.16
C THR A 59 10.04 5.47 6.37
N ILE A 60 9.34 6.51 6.83
CA ILE A 60 8.12 7.01 6.16
C ILE A 60 8.45 7.42 4.73
N GLU A 61 9.54 8.17 4.54
CA GLU A 61 9.99 8.68 3.26
C GLU A 61 10.32 7.53 2.31
N GLU A 62 11.02 6.50 2.77
CA GLU A 62 11.34 5.32 1.95
C GLU A 62 10.08 4.58 1.48
N ASN A 63 9.09 4.42 2.36
CA ASN A 63 7.80 3.81 2.01
C ASN A 63 7.00 4.69 1.05
N VAL A 64 6.94 6.01 1.27
CA VAL A 64 6.29 6.97 0.37
C VAL A 64 6.93 6.91 -1.02
N MET A 65 8.26 6.95 -1.11
CA MET A 65 8.97 6.90 -2.38
C MET A 65 8.71 5.59 -3.13
N SER A 66 8.74 4.47 -2.43
CA SER A 66 8.43 3.15 -3.02
C SER A 66 7.02 3.10 -3.62
N VAL A 67 6.03 3.67 -2.92
CA VAL A 67 4.65 3.75 -3.41
C VAL A 67 4.51 4.66 -4.61
N LEU A 68 5.16 5.82 -4.60
CA LEU A 68 5.14 6.75 -5.73
C LEU A 68 5.79 6.15 -6.98
N GLU A 69 6.91 5.44 -6.81
CA GLU A 69 7.57 4.72 -7.92
C GLU A 69 6.69 3.61 -8.48
N PHE A 70 6.05 2.81 -7.61
CA PHE A 70 5.15 1.74 -8.01
C PHE A 70 3.98 2.27 -8.85
N VAL A 71 3.29 3.30 -8.34
CA VAL A 71 2.16 3.94 -9.05
C VAL A 71 2.62 4.58 -10.36
N ARG A 72 3.75 5.29 -10.36
CA ARG A 72 4.30 5.91 -11.58
C ARG A 72 4.56 4.88 -12.68
N ASN A 73 5.12 3.72 -12.32
CA ASN A 73 5.39 2.66 -13.29
C ASN A 73 4.10 2.06 -13.83
N LYS A 74 3.05 1.96 -13.00
CA LYS A 74 1.74 1.47 -13.43
C LYS A 74 1.02 2.41 -14.40
N ILE A 75 1.16 3.73 -14.23
CA ILE A 75 0.57 4.73 -15.12
C ILE A 75 1.28 4.82 -16.48
N LYS A 76 2.57 4.46 -16.53
CA LYS A 76 3.37 4.47 -17.76
C LYS A 76 3.10 3.27 -18.68
N MET A 77 2.40 2.26 -18.17
CA MET A 77 1.94 1.10 -18.94
C MET A 77 0.61 1.43 -19.63
#